data_AF-A0A947VT18-F1
#
_entry.id   AF-A0A947VT18-F1
#
_cell.length_a   1.000
_cell.length_b   1.000
_cell.length_c   1.000
_cell.angle_alpha   90.00
_cell.angle_beta   90.00
_cell.angle_gamma   90.00
#
_symmetry.space_group_name_H-M   'P 1'
#
loop_
_entity.id
_entity.type
_entity.pdbx_description
1 polymer ?
#
loop_
_entity_poly.entity_id
_entity_poly.type
_entity_poly.pdbx_seq_one_letter_code
_entity_poly.pdbx_strand_id
1 'polypeptide(L)'
;MPNARREMTQDVMLILNKEETGKSMYVLRVVSWNKQKPKLEKRAFWKKEGEDEMKMSKIVGLNAEDINIILEKKDDILKILANK
;
A
#
# COMPACT_ATOMS: atom_id res chain seq x y z
N MET A 1 -2.13 15.30 26.10
CA MET A 1 -3.23 15.70 25.21
C MET A 1 -3.98 14.44 24.80
N PRO A 2 -5.32 14.39 24.88
CA PRO A 2 -6.08 13.20 24.54
C PRO A 2 -5.92 12.90 23.05
N ASN A 3 -5.82 11.61 22.72
CA ASN A 3 -5.60 11.04 21.40
C ASN A 3 -6.57 11.62 20.35
N ALA A 4 -6.16 12.70 19.66
CA ALA A 4 -6.85 13.15 18.47
C ALA A 4 -6.78 12.00 17.45
N ARG A 5 -7.93 11.36 17.21
CA ARG A 5 -8.06 10.24 16.27
C ARG A 5 -7.53 10.72 14.93
N ARG A 6 -6.49 10.06 14.39
CA ARG A 6 -5.90 10.49 13.12
C ARG A 6 -6.98 10.39 12.04
N GLU A 7 -7.25 11.50 11.37
CA GLU A 7 -8.16 11.53 10.23
C GLU A 7 -7.42 10.91 9.04
N MET A 8 -8.07 9.96 8.35
CA MET A 8 -7.49 9.30 7.18
C MET A 8 -8.48 9.40 6.03
N THR A 9 -8.02 9.92 4.89
CA THR A 9 -8.70 9.75 3.61
C THR A 9 -7.97 8.68 2.81
N GLN A 10 -8.71 7.89 2.03
CA GLN A 10 -8.12 6.90 1.15
C GLN A 10 -8.94 6.75 -0.14
N ASP A 11 -8.21 6.59 -1.24
CA ASP A 11 -8.76 6.21 -2.55
C ASP A 11 -8.13 4.88 -2.96
N VAL A 12 -8.96 3.84 -3.07
CA VAL A 12 -8.50 2.50 -3.47
C VAL A 12 -8.40 2.43 -4.98
N MET A 13 -7.20 2.14 -5.47
CA MET A 13 -6.89 2.09 -6.90
C MET A 13 -7.02 0.66 -7.45
N LEU A 14 -6.52 -0.33 -6.70
CA LEU A 14 -6.52 -1.73 -7.13
C LEU A 14 -6.49 -2.67 -5.91
N ILE A 15 -7.23 -3.78 -5.99
CA ILE A 15 -7.18 -4.87 -5.02
C ILE A 15 -6.78 -6.16 -5.76
N LEU A 16 -5.77 -6.85 -5.26
CA LEU A 16 -5.28 -8.14 -5.76
C LEU A 16 -5.54 -9.24 -4.72
N ASN A 17 -5.80 -10.46 -5.21
CA ASN A 17 -6.01 -11.67 -4.40
C ASN A 17 -7.20 -11.58 -3.42
N LYS A 18 -8.28 -10.91 -3.82
CA LYS A 18 -9.45 -10.69 -2.95
C LYS A 18 -10.14 -12.00 -2.50
N GLU A 19 -10.08 -13.05 -3.32
CA GLU A 19 -10.84 -14.29 -3.14
C GLU A 19 -9.96 -15.51 -2.81
N GLU A 20 -8.64 -15.33 -2.76
CA GLU A 20 -7.71 -16.43 -2.48
C GLU A 20 -7.53 -16.63 -0.97
N THR A 21 -8.25 -17.61 -0.42
CA THR A 21 -8.12 -18.03 0.98
C THR A 21 -6.69 -18.45 1.30
N GLY A 22 -6.13 -17.95 2.41
CA GLY A 22 -4.78 -18.27 2.86
C GLY A 22 -3.66 -17.42 2.26
N LYS A 23 -3.96 -16.51 1.31
CA LYS A 23 -2.98 -15.54 0.80
C LYS A 23 -3.25 -14.13 1.31
N SER A 24 -2.21 -13.29 1.29
CA SER A 24 -2.37 -11.86 1.59
C SER A 24 -3.12 -11.16 0.45
N MET A 25 -4.12 -10.36 0.81
CA MET A 25 -4.75 -9.39 -0.09
C MET A 25 -3.82 -8.19 -0.24
N TYR A 26 -3.52 -7.78 -1.47
CA TYR A 26 -2.72 -6.57 -1.71
C TYR A 26 -3.61 -5.45 -2.20
N VAL A 27 -3.52 -4.28 -1.56
CA VAL A 27 -4.29 -3.09 -1.92
C VAL A 27 -3.32 -2.01 -2.36
N LEU A 28 -3.48 -1.54 -3.59
CA LEU A 28 -2.89 -0.29 -4.07
C LEU A 28 -3.87 0.84 -3.79
N ARG A 29 -3.44 1.86 -3.05
CA ARG A 29 -4.29 2.98 -2.64
C ARG A 29 -3.50 4.26 -2.46
N VAL A 30 -4.16 5.39 -2.59
CA VAL A 30 -3.63 6.70 -2.19
C VAL A 30 -4.19 7.03 -0.82
N VAL A 31 -3.34 7.37 0.14
CA VAL A 31 -3.74 7.67 1.53
C VAL A 31 -3.21 9.03 1.96
N SER A 32 -4.02 9.83 2.63
CA SER A 32 -3.60 11.03 3.36
C SER A 32 -4.00 10.90 4.82
N TRP A 33 -3.06 11.18 5.72
CA TRP A 33 -3.28 11.21 7.16
C TRP A 33 -3.24 12.65 7.67
N ASN A 34 -4.22 13.08 8.45
CA ASN A 34 -4.30 14.40 9.07
C ASN A 34 -4.03 15.54 8.07
N LYS A 35 -4.60 15.45 6.86
CA LYS A 35 -4.42 16.42 5.76
C LYS A 35 -2.96 16.59 5.30
N GLN A 36 -2.08 15.65 5.61
CA GLN A 36 -0.72 15.62 5.06
C GLN A 36 -0.74 15.29 3.57
N LYS A 37 0.39 15.52 2.89
CA LYS A 37 0.54 15.17 1.48
C LYS A 37 0.16 13.70 1.24
N PRO A 38 -0.71 13.39 0.26
CA PRO A 38 -1.10 12.03 -0.05
C PRO A 38 0.10 11.18 -0.47
N LYS A 39 0.04 9.89 -0.17
CA LYS A 39 1.05 8.91 -0.56
C LYS A 39 0.41 7.69 -1.20
N LEU A 40 1.03 7.18 -2.26
CA LEU A 40 0.68 5.90 -2.85
C LEU A 40 1.26 4.77 -1.99
N GLU A 41 0.43 3.79 -1.63
CA GLU A 41 0.81 2.61 -0.87
C GLU A 41 0.37 1.35 -1.60
N LYS A 42 1.28 0.36 -1.73
CA LYS A 42 0.92 -1.04 -2.01
C LYS A 42 1.01 -1.84 -0.73
N ARG A 43 -0.11 -2.01 -0.01
CA ARG A 43 -0.11 -2.59 1.34
C ARG A 43 -0.67 -4.01 1.33
N ALA A 44 -0.03 -4.92 2.07
CA ALA A 44 -0.54 -6.28 2.27
C ALA A 44 -1.45 -6.33 3.49
N PHE A 45 -2.59 -6.98 3.32
CA PHE A 45 -3.58 -7.26 4.34
C PHE A 45 -3.70 -8.78 4.49
N TRP A 46 -3.59 -9.27 5.71
CA TRP A 46 -3.65 -10.69 6.00
C TRP A 46 -4.45 -10.93 7.28
N LYS A 47 -4.93 -12.15 7.42
CA LYS A 47 -5.69 -12.61 8.57
C LYS A 47 -5.09 -13.91 9.06
N LYS A 48 -4.89 -14.04 10.37
CA LYS A 48 -4.52 -15.33 10.97
C LYS A 48 -5.76 -16.18 11.13
N GLU A 49 -5.56 -17.49 11.04
CA GLU A 49 -6.61 -18.45 11.37
C GLU A 49 -7.07 -18.21 12.82
N GLY A 50 -8.39 -18.11 13.01
CA GLY A 50 -9.01 -17.85 14.32
C GLY A 50 -9.02 -16.39 14.78
N GLU A 51 -8.46 -15.43 14.03
CA GLU A 51 -8.70 -14.00 14.29
C GLU A 51 -9.92 -13.52 13.51
N ASP A 52 -10.57 -12.43 13.92
CA ASP A 52 -11.67 -11.81 13.16
C ASP A 52 -11.22 -10.60 12.32
N GLU A 53 -10.16 -9.92 12.77
CA GLU A 53 -9.68 -8.68 12.18
C GLU A 53 -8.57 -8.89 11.14
N MET A 54 -8.58 -8.05 10.09
CA MET A 54 -7.50 -8.00 9.12
C MET A 54 -6.32 -7.21 9.69
N LYS A 55 -5.13 -7.81 9.65
CA LYS A 55 -3.87 -7.15 9.98
C LYS A 55 -3.22 -6.56 8.74
N MET A 56 -2.45 -5.50 8.95
CA MET A 56 -1.75 -4.76 7.91
C MET A 56 -0.24 -4.94 8.03
N SER A 57 0.45 -5.12 6.91
CA SER A 57 1.91 -5.05 6.86
C SER A 57 2.42 -3.63 7.11
N LYS A 58 3.70 -3.52 7.49
CA LYS A 58 4.43 -2.25 7.33
C LYS A 58 4.47 -1.87 5.86
N ILE A 59 4.56 -0.56 5.57
CA ILE A 59 4.62 -0.02 4.21
C ILE A 59 5.50 1.22 4.17
N VAL A 60 6.06 1.49 3.00
CA VAL A 60 6.64 2.78 2.62
C VAL A 60 5.68 3.45 1.64
N GLY A 61 5.20 4.65 1.98
CA GLY A 61 4.35 5.43 1.10
C GLY A 61 5.18 6.26 0.14
N LEU A 62 4.85 6.21 -1.14
CA LEU A 62 5.51 6.94 -2.22
C LEU A 62 4.79 8.26 -2.49
N ASN A 63 5.53 9.34 -2.59
CA ASN A 63 5.01 10.64 -2.99
C ASN A 63 5.04 10.79 -4.52
N ALA A 64 4.51 11.89 -5.06
CA ALA A 64 4.44 12.10 -6.51
C ALA A 64 5.82 12.12 -7.22
N GLU A 65 6.85 12.70 -6.58
CA GLU A 65 8.21 12.73 -7.11
C GLU A 65 8.81 11.31 -7.19
N ASP A 66 8.61 10.50 -6.14
CA ASP A 66 9.03 9.09 -6.14
C ASP A 66 8.42 8.33 -7.33
N ILE A 67 7.13 8.56 -7.61
CA ILE A 67 6.44 7.92 -8.74
C ILE A 67 7.02 8.36 -10.09
N ASN A 68 7.33 9.65 -10.25
CA ASN A 68 7.93 10.15 -11.49
C ASN A 68 9.31 9.50 -11.75
N ILE A 69 10.14 9.36 -10.71
CA ILE A 69 11.42 8.67 -10.81
C ILE A 69 11.22 7.20 -11.21
N ILE A 70 10.25 6.51 -10.59
CA ILE A 70 9.94 5.11 -10.93
C ILE A 70 9.46 4.98 -12.38
N LEU A 71 8.64 5.91 -12.87
CA LEU A 71 8.17 5.90 -14.25
C LEU A 71 9.32 6.14 -15.23
N GLU A 72 10.23 7.08 -14.94
CA GLU A 72 11.40 7.35 -15.78
C GLU A 72 12.34 6.14 -15.85
N LYS A 73 12.53 5.43 -14.73
CA LYS A 73 13.42 4.25 -14.65
C LYS A 73 12.69 2.91 -14.77
N LYS A 74 11.43 2.91 -15.18
CA LYS A 74 10.55 1.73 -15.13
C LYS A 74 11.18 0.51 -15.80
N ASP A 75 11.66 0.66 -17.02
CA ASP A 75 12.14 -0.47 -17.81
C ASP A 75 13.45 -1.04 -17.25
N ASP A 76 14.36 -0.18 -16.78
CA ASP A 76 15.58 -0.59 -16.09
C ASP A 76 15.27 -1.33 -14.78
N ILE A 77 14.34 -0.80 -13.99
CA ILE A 77 13.87 -1.44 -12.74
C ILE A 77 13.31 -2.84 -13.05
N LEU A 78 12.43 -2.96 -14.04
CA LEU A 78 11.82 -4.24 -14.43
C LEU A 78 12.87 -5.23 -14.95
N LYS A 79 13.83 -4.77 -15.75
CA LYS A 79 14.94 -5.59 -16.24
C LYS A 79 15.80 -6.12 -15.10
N ILE A 80 16.11 -5.30 -14.09
CA ILE A 80 16.90 -5.73 -12.92
C ILE A 80 16.10 -6.74 -12.07
N LEU A 81 14.80 -6.50 -11.87
CA LEU A 81 13.96 -7.37 -11.05
C LEU A 81 13.66 -8.72 -11.71
N ALA A 82 13.58 -8.80 -13.04
CA ALA A 82 13.30 -10.03 -13.77
C ALA A 82 14.53 -10.95 -13.93
N ASN A 83 15.74 -10.41 -13.79
CA ASN A 83 17.00 -11.15 -13.96
C ASN A 83 17.66 -11.54 -12.61
N LYS A 84 16.87 -11.61 -11.54
CA LYS A 84 17.24 -12.23 -10.27
C LYS A 84 16.36 -13.44 -10.02
#